data_AF-D3H8F4-F1
#
_entry.id   AF-D3H8F4-F1
#
_cell.length_a   1.000
_cell.length_b   1.000
_cell.length_c   1.000
_cell.angle_alpha   90.00
_cell.angle_beta   90.00
_cell.angle_gamma   90.00
#
_symmetry.space_group_name_H-M   'P 1'
#
loop_
_entity.id
_entity.type
_entity.pdbx_description
1 polymer ?
#
loop_
_entity_poly.entity_id
_entity_poly.type
_entity_poly.pdbx_seq_one_letter_code
_entity_poly.pdbx_strand_id
1 'polypeptide(L)'
;MEHFFDPKYFKSVKIKDKKLDFVRYLALLDAYEENEQNEYKVAVGKKRQDKLEQFFVDYVYKIVGDGNFIVSQKLSVLEKNLDFLKDLNVAFFTKNFQSIIDADVYLFGWIYFSIFQQKEINSKKCTDVNFESLQKELDLAIKDFKTDKEHQKSPSALKYLRNRLKTSINLYKEYFSE
;
A
#
# COMPACT_ATOMS: atom_id res chain seq x y z
N MET A 1 -5.30 19.12 -2.41
CA MET A 1 -5.64 17.90 -3.17
C MET A 1 -4.39 17.17 -3.66
N GLU A 2 -3.41 17.86 -4.26
CA GLU A 2 -2.12 17.23 -4.67
C GLU A 2 -1.43 16.43 -3.54
N HIS A 3 -1.42 16.96 -2.31
CA HIS A 3 -0.86 16.26 -1.15
C HIS A 3 -1.51 14.90 -0.83
N PHE A 4 -2.73 14.64 -1.30
CA PHE A 4 -3.38 13.34 -1.18
C PHE A 4 -2.70 12.27 -2.03
N PHE A 5 -2.43 12.64 -3.28
CA PHE A 5 -1.86 11.75 -4.29
C PHE A 5 -0.34 11.64 -4.18
N ASP A 6 0.30 12.54 -3.42
CA ASP A 6 1.75 12.52 -3.16
C ASP A 6 2.08 13.01 -1.74
N PRO A 7 1.77 12.21 -0.68
CA PRO A 7 1.97 12.63 0.69
C PRO A 7 3.44 12.85 1.02
N LYS A 8 3.74 13.84 1.89
CA LYS A 8 5.11 14.30 2.19
C LYS A 8 6.07 13.16 2.56
N TYR A 9 5.63 12.20 3.36
CA TYR A 9 6.45 11.07 3.79
C TYR A 9 6.93 10.18 2.63
N PHE A 10 6.07 10.01 1.62
CA PHE A 10 6.29 9.14 0.49
C PHE A 10 6.95 9.84 -0.71
N LYS A 11 7.03 11.18 -0.72
CA LYS A 11 7.70 11.96 -1.78
C LYS A 11 9.14 11.52 -2.06
N SER A 12 9.87 11.13 -1.01
CA SER A 12 11.26 10.70 -1.11
C SER A 12 11.42 9.19 -1.29
N VAL A 13 10.31 8.43 -1.29
CA VAL A 13 10.35 6.97 -1.43
C VAL A 13 10.51 6.62 -2.90
N LYS A 14 11.43 5.70 -3.18
CA LYS A 14 11.74 5.21 -4.52
C LYS A 14 11.58 3.70 -4.61
N ILE A 15 11.28 3.24 -5.81
CA ILE A 15 11.35 1.84 -6.21
C ILE A 15 12.41 1.76 -7.31
N LYS A 16 13.55 1.16 -6.99
CA LYS A 16 14.80 1.32 -7.74
C LYS A 16 15.09 2.81 -7.92
N ASP A 17 15.16 3.28 -9.16
CA ASP A 17 15.46 4.68 -9.50
C ASP A 17 14.22 5.55 -9.73
N LYS A 18 13.02 4.95 -9.67
CA LYS A 18 11.76 5.65 -9.94
C LYS A 18 11.09 6.08 -8.65
N LYS A 19 10.51 7.29 -8.64
CA LYS A 19 9.66 7.75 -7.55
C LYS A 19 8.48 6.80 -7.36
N LEU A 20 8.10 6.56 -6.10
CA LEU A 20 6.88 5.83 -5.77
C LEU A 20 5.67 6.52 -6.41
N ASP A 21 4.86 5.75 -7.14
CA ASP A 21 3.54 6.18 -7.58
C ASP A 21 2.53 5.83 -6.48
N PHE A 22 2.17 6.82 -5.66
CA PHE A 22 1.22 6.63 -4.56
C PHE A 22 -0.23 6.51 -5.06
N VAL A 23 -0.57 7.16 -6.19
CA VAL A 23 -1.88 7.07 -6.84
C VAL A 23 -2.21 5.62 -7.19
N ARG A 24 -1.22 4.87 -7.68
CA ARG A 24 -1.38 3.43 -7.94
C ARG A 24 -1.93 2.68 -6.72
N TYR A 25 -1.38 2.92 -5.52
CA TYR A 25 -1.83 2.23 -4.31
C TYR A 25 -3.26 2.62 -3.96
N LEU A 26 -3.55 3.92 -4.00
CA LEU A 26 -4.88 4.43 -3.75
C LEU A 26 -5.92 3.83 -4.71
N ALA A 27 -5.68 3.87 -6.02
CA ALA A 27 -6.61 3.35 -7.01
C ALA A 27 -6.87 1.84 -6.86
N LEU A 28 -5.84 1.05 -6.57
CA LEU A 28 -5.97 -0.41 -6.42
C LEU A 28 -6.70 -0.79 -5.13
N LEU A 29 -6.42 -0.10 -4.03
CA LEU A 29 -7.08 -0.32 -2.74
C LEU A 29 -8.52 0.19 -2.73
N ASP A 30 -8.78 1.29 -3.44
CA ASP A 30 -10.13 1.80 -3.63
C ASP A 30 -10.98 0.81 -4.43
N ALA A 31 -10.46 0.27 -5.53
CA ALA A 31 -11.13 -0.81 -6.25
C ALA A 31 -11.28 -2.09 -5.42
N TYR A 32 -10.37 -2.37 -4.48
CA TYR A 32 -10.50 -3.48 -3.55
C TYR A 32 -11.65 -3.27 -2.57
N GLU A 33 -11.75 -2.06 -1.98
CA GLU A 33 -12.81 -1.67 -1.06
C GLU A 33 -14.19 -1.67 -1.75
N GLU A 34 -14.30 -1.06 -2.95
CA GLU A 34 -15.54 -1.01 -3.73
C GLU A 34 -16.06 -2.38 -4.16
N ASN A 35 -15.19 -3.40 -4.22
CA ASN A 35 -15.54 -4.76 -4.60
C ASN A 35 -15.57 -5.71 -3.40
N GLU A 36 -16.07 -5.24 -2.26
CA GLU A 36 -16.28 -6.06 -1.05
C GLU A 36 -15.02 -6.83 -0.63
N GLN A 37 -13.85 -6.18 -0.75
CA GLN A 37 -12.56 -6.74 -0.35
C GLN A 37 -12.21 -8.04 -1.10
N ASN A 38 -12.64 -8.15 -2.36
CA ASN A 38 -12.33 -9.25 -3.26
C ASN A 38 -11.15 -8.90 -4.20
N GLU A 39 -9.98 -9.48 -3.95
CA GLU A 39 -8.76 -9.20 -4.73
C GLU A 39 -8.90 -9.60 -6.21
N TYR A 40 -9.73 -10.58 -6.55
CA TYR A 40 -9.94 -11.02 -7.93
C TYR A 40 -10.66 -9.97 -8.78
N LYS A 41 -11.36 -9.02 -8.13
CA LYS A 41 -12.09 -7.92 -8.78
C LYS A 41 -11.23 -6.67 -8.98
N VAL A 42 -10.08 -6.56 -8.31
CA VAL A 42 -9.17 -5.42 -8.44
C VAL A 42 -8.63 -5.30 -9.88
N ALA A 43 -8.88 -4.18 -10.55
CA ALA A 43 -8.41 -3.89 -11.91
C ALA A 43 -8.77 -4.96 -12.96
N VAL A 44 -9.94 -5.60 -12.84
CA VAL A 44 -10.43 -6.58 -13.84
C VAL A 44 -10.45 -5.96 -15.25
N GLY A 45 -10.01 -6.74 -16.24
CA GLY A 45 -9.93 -6.30 -17.63
C GLY A 45 -8.75 -5.36 -17.95
N LYS A 46 -7.98 -4.91 -16.94
CA LYS A 46 -6.85 -3.99 -17.11
C LYS A 46 -5.51 -4.75 -17.17
N LYS A 47 -5.43 -5.81 -17.99
CA LYS A 47 -4.23 -6.67 -18.07
C LYS A 47 -3.04 -6.01 -18.78
N ARG A 48 -3.31 -5.08 -19.70
CA ARG A 48 -2.26 -4.36 -20.44
C ARG A 48 -1.83 -3.11 -19.67
N GLN A 49 -0.56 -2.75 -19.83
CA GLN A 49 0.06 -1.59 -19.17
C GLN A 49 -0.74 -0.30 -19.42
N ASP A 50 -1.11 -0.02 -20.67
CA ASP A 50 -1.89 1.17 -21.06
C ASP A 50 -3.26 1.24 -20.35
N LYS A 51 -3.92 0.09 -20.18
CA LYS A 51 -5.20 0.01 -19.50
C LYS A 51 -5.08 0.17 -18.00
N LEU A 52 -3.95 -0.25 -17.42
CA LEU A 52 -3.67 -0.06 -16.00
C LEU A 52 -3.31 1.39 -15.69
N GLU A 53 -2.54 2.03 -16.56
CA GLU A 53 -2.24 3.47 -16.48
C GLU A 53 -3.51 4.31 -16.62
N GLN A 54 -4.36 3.99 -17.59
CA GLN A 54 -5.67 4.65 -17.72
C GLN A 54 -6.52 4.45 -16.46
N PHE A 55 -6.51 3.25 -15.86
CA PHE A 55 -7.23 2.99 -14.62
C PHE A 55 -6.76 3.90 -13.45
N PHE A 56 -5.47 4.21 -13.35
CA PHE A 56 -4.97 5.15 -12.35
C PHE A 56 -5.38 6.60 -12.66
N VAL A 57 -5.38 6.98 -13.94
CA VAL A 57 -5.85 8.30 -14.39
C VAL A 57 -7.35 8.47 -14.11
N ASP A 58 -8.16 7.47 -14.42
CA ASP A 58 -9.61 7.45 -14.17
C ASP A 58 -9.90 7.62 -12.68
N TYR A 59 -9.10 6.97 -11.81
CA TYR A 59 -9.21 7.15 -10.36
C TYR A 59 -8.95 8.60 -9.93
N VAL A 60 -7.90 9.24 -10.45
CA VAL A 60 -7.63 10.66 -10.14
C VAL A 60 -8.82 11.53 -10.55
N TYR A 61 -9.34 11.34 -11.77
CA TYR A 61 -10.52 12.10 -12.22
C TYR A 61 -11.75 11.86 -11.35
N LYS A 62 -11.99 10.61 -10.94
CA LYS A 62 -13.09 10.27 -10.01
C LYS A 62 -12.98 11.07 -8.71
N ILE A 63 -11.82 11.00 -8.06
CA ILE A 63 -11.60 11.66 -6.77
C ILE A 63 -11.67 13.19 -6.87
N VAL A 64 -11.14 13.76 -7.97
CA VAL A 64 -11.22 15.21 -8.23
C VAL A 64 -12.66 15.65 -8.50
N GLY A 65 -13.43 14.83 -9.23
CA GLY A 65 -14.81 15.13 -9.64
C GLY A 65 -15.85 14.97 -8.53
N ASP A 66 -15.64 14.07 -7.56
CA ASP A 66 -16.63 13.75 -6.52
C ASP A 66 -16.92 14.90 -5.54
N GLY A 67 -16.04 15.90 -5.44
CA GLY A 67 -16.27 17.16 -4.70
C GLY A 67 -16.37 17.05 -3.17
N ASN A 68 -16.76 15.90 -2.64
CA ASN A 68 -16.99 15.59 -1.22
C ASN A 68 -15.84 14.79 -0.57
N PHE A 69 -14.71 14.65 -1.28
CA PHE A 69 -13.59 13.88 -0.79
C PHE A 69 -12.81 14.64 0.30
N ILE A 70 -13.00 14.27 1.56
CA ILE A 70 -12.27 14.89 2.69
C ILE A 70 -10.85 14.30 2.77
N VAL A 71 -9.98 14.79 1.88
CA VAL A 71 -8.54 14.44 1.81
C VAL A 71 -7.86 14.49 3.17
N SER A 72 -8.11 15.55 3.93
CA SER A 72 -7.39 15.86 5.19
C SER A 72 -7.65 14.81 6.25
N GLN A 73 -8.90 14.36 6.41
CA GLN A 73 -9.26 13.29 7.34
C GLN A 73 -8.59 11.98 6.93
N LYS A 74 -8.60 11.65 5.64
CA LYS A 74 -8.03 10.40 5.16
C LYS A 74 -6.51 10.29 5.38
N LEU A 75 -5.80 11.41 5.32
CA LEU A 75 -4.36 11.44 5.57
C LEU A 75 -3.99 11.54 7.05
N SER A 76 -4.83 12.11 7.91
CA SER A 76 -4.46 12.33 9.32
C SER A 76 -4.14 11.04 10.06
N VAL A 77 -4.88 9.96 9.78
CA VAL A 77 -4.62 8.64 10.39
C VAL A 77 -3.30 8.05 9.87
N LEU A 78 -3.02 8.17 8.57
CA LEU A 78 -1.74 7.76 7.98
C LEU A 78 -0.56 8.49 8.62
N GLU A 79 -0.67 9.81 8.77
CA GLU A 79 0.38 10.63 9.37
C GLU A 79 0.58 10.25 10.85
N LYS A 80 -0.51 10.08 11.60
CA LYS A 80 -0.44 9.62 13.01
C LYS A 80 0.24 8.27 13.15
N ASN A 81 -0.08 7.30 12.30
CA ASN A 81 0.55 5.98 12.32
C ASN A 81 2.05 6.06 11.95
N LEU A 82 2.43 6.94 11.03
CA LEU A 82 3.82 7.17 10.67
C LEU A 82 4.60 7.86 11.80
N ASP A 83 3.97 8.79 12.52
CA ASP A 83 4.58 9.46 13.66
C ASP A 83 4.76 8.49 14.84
N PHE A 84 3.78 7.61 15.08
CA PHE A 84 3.92 6.53 16.06
C PHE A 84 5.16 5.65 15.82
N LEU A 85 5.45 5.28 14.56
CA LEU A 85 6.66 4.53 14.23
C LEU A 85 7.95 5.32 14.49
N LYS A 86 7.94 6.64 14.25
CA LYS A 86 9.09 7.51 14.55
C LYS A 86 9.32 7.58 16.06
N ASP A 87 8.25 7.70 16.84
CA ASP A 87 8.32 7.77 18.30
C ASP A 87 8.84 6.47 18.92
N LEU A 88 8.50 5.32 18.31
CA LEU A 88 9.09 4.02 18.66
C LEU A 88 10.54 3.84 18.18
N ASN A 89 11.08 4.77 17.40
CA ASN A 89 12.41 4.70 16.80
C ASN A 89 12.65 3.42 15.96
N VAL A 90 11.60 2.92 15.29
CA VAL A 90 11.68 1.73 14.43
C VAL A 90 11.91 2.16 12.98
N ALA A 91 13.01 1.69 12.38
CA ALA A 91 13.30 1.90 10.97
C ALA A 91 12.51 0.96 10.05
N PHE A 92 11.17 1.01 10.15
CA PHE A 92 10.28 0.04 9.51
C PHE A 92 10.18 0.19 7.98
N PHE A 93 10.20 1.44 7.48
CA PHE A 93 10.13 1.71 6.04
C PHE A 93 11.49 2.14 5.48
N THR A 94 11.92 1.48 4.40
CA THR A 94 13.02 1.98 3.57
C THR A 94 12.57 3.15 2.70
N LYS A 95 13.49 4.08 2.42
CA LYS A 95 13.29 5.11 1.39
C LYS A 95 13.58 4.61 -0.02
N ASN A 96 14.25 3.47 -0.18
CA ASN A 96 14.59 2.90 -1.48
C ASN A 96 14.27 1.40 -1.51
N PHE A 97 13.12 1.04 -2.07
CA PHE A 97 12.74 -0.35 -2.31
C PHE A 97 13.47 -0.90 -3.54
N GLN A 98 13.97 -2.13 -3.45
CA GLN A 98 14.72 -2.77 -4.54
C GLN A 98 13.82 -3.24 -5.69
N SER A 99 12.53 -3.44 -5.44
CA SER A 99 11.57 -3.80 -6.47
C SER A 99 10.13 -3.41 -6.08
N ILE A 100 9.23 -3.46 -7.07
CA ILE A 100 7.80 -3.27 -6.83
C ILE A 100 7.21 -4.35 -5.93
N ILE A 101 7.82 -5.54 -5.88
CA ILE A 101 7.38 -6.63 -4.98
C ILE A 101 7.58 -6.19 -3.54
N ASP A 102 8.78 -5.70 -3.21
CA ASP A 102 9.16 -5.21 -1.89
C ASP A 102 8.22 -4.07 -1.46
N ALA A 103 8.08 -3.06 -2.31
CA ALA A 103 7.24 -1.91 -2.03
C ALA A 103 5.77 -2.31 -1.82
N ASP A 104 5.23 -3.18 -2.68
CA ASP A 104 3.84 -3.62 -2.57
C ASP A 104 3.53 -4.34 -1.26
N VAL A 105 4.42 -5.25 -0.84
CA VAL A 105 4.23 -6.03 0.39
C VAL A 105 4.27 -5.12 1.62
N TYR A 106 5.17 -4.13 1.66
CA TYR A 106 5.22 -3.18 2.77
C TYR A 106 4.07 -2.18 2.74
N LEU A 107 3.64 -1.69 1.57
CA LEU A 107 2.81 -0.50 1.50
C LEU A 107 1.30 -0.78 1.39
N PHE A 108 0.86 -1.87 0.76
CA PHE A 108 -0.57 -2.10 0.53
C PHE A 108 -1.38 -2.15 1.82
N GLY A 109 -1.01 -3.03 2.76
CA GLY A 109 -1.72 -3.17 4.03
C GLY A 109 -1.63 -1.92 4.90
N TRP A 110 -0.46 -1.29 4.98
CA TRP A 110 -0.26 -0.05 5.72
C TRP A 110 -1.19 1.07 5.22
N ILE A 111 -1.21 1.32 3.91
CA ILE A 111 -2.05 2.34 3.29
C ILE A 111 -3.52 1.96 3.44
N TYR A 112 -3.87 0.69 3.25
CA TYR A 112 -5.24 0.20 3.36
C TYR A 112 -5.83 0.49 4.74
N PHE A 113 -5.17 0.04 5.80
CA PHE A 113 -5.70 0.24 7.14
C PHE A 113 -5.72 1.72 7.54
N SER A 114 -4.69 2.48 7.16
CA SER A 114 -4.60 3.90 7.51
C SER A 114 -5.59 4.79 6.75
N ILE A 115 -5.74 4.59 5.43
CA ILE A 115 -6.52 5.50 4.56
C ILE A 115 -7.94 4.99 4.30
N PHE A 116 -8.11 3.69 4.06
CA PHE A 116 -9.41 3.15 3.67
C PHE A 116 -10.23 2.73 4.88
N GLN A 117 -9.59 2.03 5.82
CA GLN A 117 -10.25 1.60 7.06
C GLN A 117 -10.21 2.66 8.17
N GLN A 118 -9.42 3.72 8.01
CA GLN A 118 -9.26 4.79 9.03
C GLN A 118 -8.87 4.26 10.41
N LYS A 119 -8.03 3.21 10.43
CA LYS A 119 -7.58 2.55 11.65
C LYS A 119 -6.21 3.06 12.08
N GLU A 120 -6.07 3.27 13.38
CA GLU A 120 -4.81 3.60 14.01
C GLU A 120 -4.07 2.31 14.42
N ILE A 121 -2.76 2.40 14.62
CA ILE A 121 -2.00 1.29 15.21
C ILE A 121 -2.54 0.99 16.61
N ASN A 122 -2.68 -0.30 16.93
CA ASN A 122 -3.05 -0.73 18.27
C ASN A 122 -1.87 -0.53 19.23
N SER A 123 -1.76 0.68 19.79
CA SER A 123 -0.67 1.08 20.69
C SER A 123 -0.59 0.27 21.99
N LYS A 124 -1.66 -0.46 22.35
CA LYS A 124 -1.64 -1.40 23.50
C LYS A 124 -0.95 -2.72 23.16
N LYS A 125 -0.94 -3.09 21.88
CA LYS A 125 -0.40 -4.38 21.38
C LYS A 125 0.93 -4.21 20.63
N CYS A 126 1.18 -3.05 20.05
CA CYS A 126 2.30 -2.84 19.13
C CYS A 126 3.40 -2.00 19.78
N THR A 127 4.51 -2.65 20.12
CA THR A 127 5.79 -1.99 20.41
C THR A 127 6.77 -2.23 19.26
N ASP A 128 8.00 -1.75 19.43
CA ASP A 128 9.16 -2.07 18.59
C ASP A 128 9.28 -3.57 18.24
N VAL A 129 9.20 -4.45 19.24
CA VAL A 129 9.31 -5.91 19.06
C VAL A 129 8.23 -6.46 18.12
N ASN A 130 7.00 -5.96 18.22
CA ASN A 130 5.91 -6.38 17.33
C ASN A 130 6.19 -5.94 15.88
N PHE A 131 6.69 -4.72 15.68
CA PHE A 131 7.04 -4.24 14.35
C PHE A 131 8.25 -4.96 13.76
N GLU A 132 9.24 -5.35 14.57
CA GLU A 132 10.32 -6.23 14.11
C GLU A 132 9.81 -7.60 13.66
N SER A 133 8.83 -8.16 14.38
CA SER A 133 8.17 -9.42 13.98
C SER A 133 7.43 -9.25 12.65
N LEU A 134 6.63 -8.19 12.52
CA LEU A 134 5.95 -7.87 11.27
C LEU A 134 6.93 -7.69 10.12
N GLN A 135 8.05 -6.98 10.35
CA GLN A 135 9.07 -6.77 9.34
C GLN A 135 9.66 -8.09 8.85
N LYS A 136 9.95 -9.03 9.76
CA LYS A 136 10.41 -10.38 9.40
C LYS A 136 9.36 -11.13 8.58
N GLU A 137 8.09 -11.05 8.94
CA GLU A 137 7.00 -11.70 8.18
C GLU A 137 6.84 -11.11 6.76
N LEU A 138 6.94 -9.78 6.63
CA LEU A 138 6.92 -9.08 5.35
C LEU A 138 8.12 -9.49 4.48
N ASP A 139 9.32 -9.53 5.06
CA ASP A 139 10.55 -9.93 4.35
C ASP A 139 10.52 -11.40 3.91
N LEU A 140 9.95 -12.29 4.73
CA LEU A 140 9.70 -13.68 4.35
C LEU A 140 8.72 -13.76 3.17
N ALA A 141 7.60 -13.05 3.22
CA ALA A 141 6.64 -13.02 2.11
C ALA A 141 7.28 -12.48 0.81
N ILE A 142 8.12 -11.45 0.90
CA ILE A 142 8.89 -10.92 -0.24
C ILE A 142 9.84 -11.98 -0.80
N LYS A 143 10.58 -12.67 0.07
CA LYS A 143 11.49 -13.75 -0.33
C LYS A 143 10.72 -14.85 -1.06
N ASP A 144 9.58 -15.27 -0.53
CA ASP A 144 8.74 -16.29 -1.12
C ASP A 144 8.22 -15.88 -2.50
N PHE A 145 7.71 -14.66 -2.66
CA PHE A 145 7.33 -14.13 -3.99
C PHE A 145 8.49 -14.09 -4.97
N LYS A 146 9.70 -13.78 -4.49
CA LYS A 146 10.90 -13.78 -5.32
C LYS A 146 11.41 -15.20 -5.62
N THR A 147 10.88 -16.27 -5.03
CA THR A 147 11.22 -17.63 -5.50
C THR A 147 10.55 -17.98 -6.83
N ASP A 148 9.40 -17.37 -7.13
CA ASP A 148 8.71 -17.53 -8.41
C ASP A 148 9.40 -16.68 -9.50
N LYS A 149 10.09 -17.35 -10.42
CA LYS A 149 10.79 -16.72 -11.55
C LYS A 149 9.84 -15.96 -12.48
N GLU A 150 8.61 -16.45 -12.66
CA GLU A 150 7.62 -15.78 -13.51
C GLU A 150 7.06 -14.53 -12.84
N HIS A 151 6.93 -14.55 -11.51
CA HIS A 151 6.60 -13.35 -10.71
C HIS A 151 7.71 -12.31 -10.86
N GLN A 152 8.97 -12.69 -10.68
CA GLN A 152 10.09 -11.78 -10.84
C GLN A 152 10.19 -11.20 -12.26
N LYS A 153 9.90 -12.00 -13.29
CA LYS A 153 9.95 -11.57 -14.70
C LYS A 153 8.82 -10.61 -15.05
N SER A 154 7.62 -10.85 -14.51
CA SER A 154 6.41 -10.06 -14.84
C SER A 154 5.66 -9.60 -13.59
N PRO A 155 6.29 -8.81 -12.69
CA PRO A 155 5.72 -8.51 -11.38
C PRO A 155 4.47 -7.62 -11.46
N SER A 156 4.27 -6.92 -12.58
CA SER A 156 3.08 -6.10 -12.87
C SER A 156 1.86 -6.92 -13.31
N ALA A 157 2.01 -8.21 -13.62
CA ALA A 157 0.87 -9.03 -14.01
C ALA A 157 -0.17 -9.08 -12.89
N LEU A 158 -1.45 -8.91 -13.25
CA LEU A 158 -2.54 -8.75 -12.27
C LEU A 158 -2.60 -9.86 -11.22
N LYS A 159 -2.35 -11.12 -11.61
CA LYS A 159 -2.34 -12.25 -10.65
C LYS A 159 -1.33 -12.02 -9.53
N TYR A 160 -0.14 -11.53 -9.86
CA TYR A 160 0.94 -11.30 -8.91
C TYR A 160 0.73 -10.03 -8.09
N LEU A 161 0.21 -8.98 -8.71
CA LEU A 161 -0.17 -7.74 -8.02
C LEU A 161 -1.23 -8.01 -6.96
N ARG A 162 -2.31 -8.72 -7.33
CA ARG A 162 -3.42 -9.06 -6.44
C ARG A 162 -2.97 -9.94 -5.28
N ASN A 163 -2.08 -10.90 -5.55
CA ASN A 163 -1.51 -11.74 -4.51
C ASN A 163 -0.73 -10.91 -3.49
N ARG A 164 0.15 -10.00 -3.94
CA ARG A 164 0.88 -9.09 -3.04
C ARG A 164 -0.04 -8.17 -2.23
N LEU A 165 -1.09 -7.63 -2.87
CA LEU A 165 -2.10 -6.81 -2.19
C LEU A 165 -2.76 -7.60 -1.07
N LYS A 166 -3.26 -8.81 -1.37
CA LYS A 166 -3.94 -9.65 -0.39
C LYS A 166 -3.02 -10.08 0.76
N THR A 167 -1.81 -10.55 0.44
CA THR A 167 -0.82 -10.94 1.44
C THR A 167 -0.44 -9.77 2.35
N SER A 168 -0.18 -8.59 1.77
CA SER A 168 0.14 -7.40 2.55
C SER A 168 -0.99 -7.06 3.52
N ILE A 169 -2.24 -6.93 3.06
CA ILE A 169 -3.38 -6.61 3.93
C ILE A 169 -3.53 -7.66 5.05
N ASN A 170 -3.40 -8.95 4.74
CA ASN A 170 -3.53 -10.00 5.76
C ASN A 170 -2.47 -9.89 6.85
N LEU A 171 -1.21 -9.60 6.51
CA LEU A 171 -0.11 -9.46 7.47
C LEU A 171 -0.31 -8.28 8.43
N TYR A 172 -0.88 -7.18 7.95
CA TYR A 172 -1.10 -5.99 8.78
C TYR A 172 -2.34 -6.05 9.67
N LYS A 173 -3.30 -6.96 9.39
CA LYS A 173 -4.63 -6.96 10.02
C LYS A 173 -4.61 -6.92 11.55
N GLU A 174 -3.65 -7.61 12.16
CA GLU A 174 -3.54 -7.77 13.61
C GLU A 174 -2.85 -6.61 14.34
N TYR A 175 -2.31 -5.64 13.59
CA TYR A 175 -1.49 -4.53 14.12
C TYR A 175 -2.27 -3.20 14.22
N PHE A 176 -3.41 -3.11 13.52
CA PHE A 176 -4.30 -1.96 13.55
C PHE A 176 -5.47 -2.22 14.52
N SER A 177 -6.11 -1.15 14.98
CA SER A 177 -7.25 -1.23 15.89
C SER A 177 -8.43 -2.01 15.28
N GLU A 178 -9.23 -2.65 16.14
CA GLU A 178 -10.50 -3.26 15.74
C GLU A 178 -11.50 -2.22 15.23
#